data_AF-A0A699VLJ4-F1
#
_entry.id   AF-A0A699VLJ4-F1
#
_cell.length_a   1.000
_cell.length_b   1.000
_cell.length_c   1.000
_cell.angle_alpha   90.00
_cell.angle_beta   90.00
_cell.angle_gamma   90.00
#
_symmetry.space_group_name_H-M   'P 1'
#
loop_
_entity.id
_entity.type
_entity.pdbx_description
1 polymer ?
#
loop_
_entity_poly.entity_id
_entity_poly.type
_entity_poly.pdbx_seq_one_letter_code
_entity_poly.pdbx_strand_id
1 'polypeptide(L)'
;MGVTRETGVSSPTELPILADKKPGASGRVFAITEDHATKTSGTITGTIFIYGHAVFMLFDMGATHSVISSAFASRVTTTPTLLDHV
;
A
#
# COMPACT_ATOMS: atom_id res chain seq x y z
N MET A 1 -45.08 -38.65 -18.91
CA MET A 1 -43.95 -39.24 -19.68
C MET A 1 -43.86 -38.48 -20.99
N GLY A 2 -42.91 -37.60 -21.25
CA GLY A 2 -41.80 -37.08 -20.47
C GLY A 2 -41.18 -35.91 -21.26
N VAL A 3 -40.55 -35.01 -20.52
CA VAL A 3 -39.38 -34.19 -20.92
C VAL A 3 -39.62 -33.06 -21.94
N THR A 4 -39.75 -31.84 -21.40
CA THR A 4 -39.36 -30.56 -22.01
C THR A 4 -37.85 -30.55 -22.29
N ARG A 5 -37.42 -30.09 -23.48
CA ARG A 5 -36.01 -29.77 -23.74
C ARG A 5 -35.85 -28.33 -24.22
N GLU A 6 -34.87 -27.69 -23.62
CA GLU A 6 -34.54 -26.28 -23.65
C GLU A 6 -33.78 -25.85 -24.92
N THR A 7 -33.97 -24.60 -25.34
CA THR A 7 -32.93 -23.88 -26.11
C THR A 7 -33.14 -22.37 -25.93
N GLY A 8 -32.88 -21.89 -24.72
CA GLY A 8 -32.65 -20.47 -24.46
C GLY A 8 -31.23 -20.13 -24.92
N VAL A 9 -31.11 -19.45 -26.05
CA VAL A 9 -29.83 -18.88 -26.51
C VAL A 9 -29.53 -17.68 -25.61
N SER A 10 -28.66 -17.85 -24.61
CA SER A 10 -28.14 -16.72 -23.83
C SER A 10 -27.09 -15.97 -24.64
N SER A 11 -27.33 -14.69 -24.86
CA SER A 11 -26.45 -13.70 -25.49
C SER A 11 -25.22 -13.37 -24.62
N PRO A 12 -24.22 -12.63 -25.15
CA PRO A 12 -22.79 -12.91 -25.03
C PRO A 12 -22.23 -12.64 -23.63
N THR A 13 -21.21 -13.42 -23.29
CA THR A 13 -20.27 -13.29 -22.17
C THR A 13 -20.20 -11.88 -21.57
N GLU A 14 -20.84 -11.69 -20.41
CA GLU A 14 -20.59 -10.54 -19.53
C GLU A 14 -19.14 -10.59 -19.02
N LEU A 15 -18.34 -9.61 -19.48
CA LEU A 15 -17.32 -8.78 -18.80
C LEU A 15 -16.37 -9.40 -17.72
N PRO A 16 -15.14 -8.85 -17.63
CA PRO A 16 -13.97 -9.57 -17.13
C PRO A 16 -14.11 -9.85 -15.64
N ILE A 17 -13.81 -11.08 -15.25
CA ILE A 17 -13.51 -11.40 -13.86
C ILE A 17 -12.16 -10.74 -13.56
N LEU A 18 -12.17 -9.43 -13.28
CA LEU A 18 -11.22 -8.84 -12.38
C LEU A 18 -11.55 -9.48 -11.03
N ALA A 19 -10.94 -10.64 -10.80
CA ALA A 19 -11.01 -11.30 -9.51
C ALA A 19 -10.60 -10.26 -8.46
N ASP A 20 -11.54 -9.99 -7.58
CA ASP A 20 -11.43 -9.14 -6.41
C ASP A 20 -10.26 -9.61 -5.55
N LYS A 21 -9.03 -9.19 -5.89
CA LYS A 21 -7.89 -9.34 -5.01
C LYS A 21 -7.93 -8.16 -4.06
N LYS A 22 -8.81 -8.30 -3.06
CA LYS A 22 -8.79 -7.55 -1.79
C LYS A 22 -7.35 -7.14 -1.48
N PRO A 23 -7.03 -5.85 -1.26
CA PRO A 23 -5.75 -5.47 -0.67
C PRO A 23 -5.67 -6.11 0.72
N GLY A 24 -5.15 -7.33 0.76
CA GLY A 24 -5.28 -8.26 1.87
C GLY A 24 -4.21 -8.04 2.91
N ALA A 25 -4.06 -6.82 3.41
CA ALA A 25 -3.39 -6.48 4.67
C ALA A 25 -3.58 -4.98 4.92
N SER A 26 -4.48 -4.62 5.83
CA SER A 26 -4.44 -3.28 6.41
C SER A 26 -3.22 -3.24 7.35
N GLY A 27 -2.16 -2.55 6.93
CA GLY A 27 -0.99 -2.34 7.78
C GLY A 27 -1.38 -1.54 9.03
N ARG A 28 -0.84 -1.91 10.19
CA ARG A 28 -0.97 -1.06 11.39
C ARG A 28 0.12 0.01 11.32
N VAL A 29 -0.29 1.27 11.11
CA VAL A 29 0.61 2.42 11.20
C VAL A 29 0.69 2.83 12.66
N PHE A 30 1.86 2.69 13.26
CA PHE A 30 2.14 3.25 14.58
C PHE A 30 2.83 4.60 14.38
N ALA A 31 2.26 5.65 14.97
CA ALA A 31 2.94 6.94 15.07
C ALA A 31 3.89 6.88 16.27
N ILE A 32 5.17 7.18 16.06
CA ILE A 32 6.15 7.33 17.13
C ILE A 32 6.45 8.82 17.26
N THR A 33 6.30 9.37 18.46
CA THR A 33 6.70 10.75 18.75
C THR A 33 8.22 10.86 18.82
N GLU A 34 8.77 12.05 18.63
CA GLU A 34 10.21 12.29 18.76
C GLU A 34 10.75 11.77 20.12
N ASP A 35 10.08 12.13 21.22
CA ASP A 35 10.40 11.66 22.58
C ASP A 35 10.37 10.13 22.71
N HIS A 36 9.48 9.44 21.99
CA HIS A 36 9.39 7.98 22.05
C HIS A 36 10.50 7.33 21.22
N ALA A 37 10.87 7.93 20.08
CA ALA A 37 11.94 7.44 19.23
C ALA A 37 13.32 7.60 19.88
N THR A 38 13.57 8.71 20.56
CA THR A 38 14.84 8.93 21.28
C THR A 38 15.07 7.95 22.43
N LYS A 39 14.01 7.29 22.92
CA LYS A 39 14.05 6.34 24.04
C LYS A 39 13.98 4.88 23.60
N THR A 40 13.74 4.61 22.32
CA THR A 40 13.61 3.25 21.79
C THR A 40 14.94 2.79 21.19
N SER A 41 15.51 1.71 21.74
CA SER A 41 16.67 1.05 21.13
C SER A 41 16.28 0.42 19.80
N GLY A 42 16.93 0.83 18.70
CA GLY A 42 16.63 0.34 17.36
C GLY A 42 15.87 1.31 16.46
N THR A 43 15.53 2.50 16.97
CA THR A 43 15.04 3.60 16.14
C THR A 43 16.03 4.75 16.06
N ILE A 44 16.28 5.26 14.85
CA ILE A 44 17.09 6.47 14.63
C ILE A 44 16.18 7.53 14.02
N THR A 45 16.13 8.72 14.60
CA THR A 45 15.42 9.87 14.02
C THR A 45 16.39 10.84 13.37
N GLY A 46 15.93 11.50 12.31
CA GLY A 46 16.70 12.55 11.67
C GLY A 46 15.88 13.30 10.64
N THR A 47 16.44 14.42 10.16
CA THR A 47 15.90 15.14 9.01
C THR A 47 16.69 14.73 7.77
N ILE A 48 15.99 14.31 6.72
CA ILE A 48 16.59 14.04 5.41
C ILE A 48 15.97 14.94 4.35
N PHE A 49 16.69 15.19 3.26
CA PHE A 49 16.17 15.91 2.11
C PHE A 49 15.73 14.93 1.02
N ILE A 50 14.42 14.90 0.73
CA ILE A 50 13.85 14.12 -0.37
C ILE A 50 13.28 15.09 -1.39
N TYR A 51 13.75 15.01 -2.65
CA TYR A 51 13.35 15.92 -3.74
C TYR A 51 13.39 17.42 -3.37
N GLY A 52 14.39 17.84 -2.58
CA GLY A 52 14.55 19.23 -2.14
C GLY A 52 13.71 19.64 -0.93
N HIS A 53 12.94 18.73 -0.35
CA HIS A 53 12.14 18.98 0.85
C HIS A 53 12.78 18.34 2.09
N ALA A 54 12.91 19.10 3.18
CA ALA A 54 13.30 18.55 4.47
C ALA A 54 12.15 17.72 5.07
N VAL A 55 12.43 16.48 5.45
CA VAL A 55 11.46 15.51 5.99
C VAL A 55 12.01 14.90 7.26
N PHE A 56 11.21 14.87 8.32
CA PHE A 56 11.51 14.08 9.50
C PHE A 56 11.30 12.60 9.19
N MET A 57 12.34 11.78 9.37
CA MET A 57 12.34 10.35 9.11
C MET A 57 12.65 9.58 10.39
N LEU A 58 11.99 8.44 10.53
CA LEU A 58 12.25 7.42 11.54
C LEU A 58 12.80 6.18 10.84
N PHE A 59 14.03 5.80 11.15
CA PHE A 59 14.60 4.51 10.75
C PHE A 59 14.27 3.49 11.82
N ASP A 60 13.46 2.49 11.49
CA ASP A 60 13.12 1.37 12.37
C ASP A 60 13.72 0.09 11.79
N MET A 61 14.72 -0.49 12.48
CA MET A 61 15.37 -1.73 12.04
C MET A 61 14.42 -2.95 12.08
N GLY A 62 13.31 -2.88 12.81
CA GLY A 62 12.29 -3.91 12.86
C GLY A 62 11.23 -3.82 11.76
N ALA A 63 11.22 -2.73 10.97
CA ALA A 63 10.23 -2.51 9.93
C ALA A 63 10.57 -3.29 8.66
N THR A 64 9.63 -4.10 8.17
CA THR A 64 9.75 -4.80 6.87
C THR A 64 9.31 -3.95 5.69
N HIS A 65 8.58 -2.87 5.94
CA HIS A 65 8.05 -1.95 4.94
C HIS A 65 8.25 -0.51 5.41
N SER A 66 8.52 0.40 4.47
CA SER A 66 8.55 1.84 4.72
C SER A 66 7.17 2.46 4.46
N VAL A 67 6.88 3.55 5.16
CA VAL A 67 5.66 4.35 4.96
C VAL A 67 6.04 5.81 4.77
N ILE A 68 5.37 6.50 3.86
CA ILE A 68 5.49 7.94 3.66
C ILE A 68 4.16 8.61 3.99
N SER A 69 4.20 9.82 4.57
CA SER A 69 2.96 10.57 4.82
C SER A 69 2.31 11.00 3.51
N SER A 70 0.98 10.91 3.42
CA SER A 70 0.23 11.36 2.24
C SER A 70 0.45 12.84 1.93
N ALA A 71 0.57 13.67 2.98
CA ALA A 71 0.88 15.09 2.85
C ALA A 71 2.29 15.35 2.29
N PHE A 72 3.25 14.45 2.52
CA PHE A 72 4.55 14.52 1.87
C PHE A 72 4.49 13.98 0.44
N ALA A 73 3.81 12.85 0.23
CA ALA A 73 3.60 12.26 -1.10
C ALA A 73 2.94 13.25 -2.08
N SER A 74 2.02 14.09 -1.62
CA SER A 74 1.39 15.12 -2.47
C SER A 74 2.32 16.26 -2.85
N ARG A 75 3.40 16.50 -2.10
CA ARG A 75 4.41 17.53 -2.41
C ARG A 75 5.43 17.05 -3.43
N VAL A 76 5.70 15.74 -3.44
CA VAL A 76 6.65 15.15 -4.38
C VAL A 76 5.87 14.69 -5.62
N THR A 77 6.01 15.41 -6.73
CA THR A 77 5.32 15.08 -8.00
C THR A 77 5.98 13.89 -8.70
N THR A 78 6.13 12.77 -7.99
CA THR A 78 6.74 11.54 -8.50
C THR A 78 5.76 10.39 -8.35
N THR A 79 5.53 9.68 -9.46
CA THR A 79 4.77 8.43 -9.45
C THR A 79 5.64 7.32 -8.84
N PRO A 80 5.21 6.63 -7.77
CA PRO A 80 5.97 5.50 -7.24
C PRO A 80 6.04 4.39 -8.29
N THR A 81 7.21 3.78 -8.45
CA THR A 81 7.36 2.56 -9.24
C THR A 81 7.06 1.38 -8.34
N LEU A 82 6.14 0.50 -8.76
CA LEU A 82 5.96 -0.78 -8.07
C LEU A 82 7.20 -1.64 -8.29
N LEU A 83 7.76 -2.17 -7.21
CA LEU A 83 8.86 -3.11 -7.29
C LEU A 83 8.28 -4.50 -7.61
N ASP A 84 8.71 -5.10 -8.71
CA ASP A 84 8.30 -6.46 -9.06
C ASP A 84 8.84 -7.43 -8.00
N HIS A 85 7.94 -8.25 -7.44
CA HIS A 85 8.31 -9.30 -6.50
C HIS A 85 9.17 -10.34 -7.26
N VAL A 86 10.47 -10.41 -6.95
CA VAL A 86 11.32 -11.57 -7.28
C VAL A 86 11.12 -12.65 -6.24
#